data_AF-A0A4Q3E2Y8-F1
#
_entry.id   AF-A0A4Q3E2Y8-F1
#
_cell.length_a   1.000
_cell.length_b   1.000
_cell.length_c   1.000
_cell.angle_alpha   90.00
_cell.angle_beta   90.00
_cell.angle_gamma   90.00
#
_symmetry.space_group_name_H-M   'P 1'
#
loop_
_entity.id
_entity.type
_entity.pdbx_description
1 polymer ?
#
loop_
_entity_poly.entity_id
_entity_poly.type
_entity_poly.pdbx_seq_one_letter_code
_entity_poly.pdbx_strand_id
1 'polypeptide(L)' 'MKTIDQISFAGKKALIRVDFNVPLDDQFN' A
#
# COMPACT_ATOMS: atom_id res chain seq x y z
N MET A 1 4.39 -14.26 -13.11
CA MET A 1 4.28 -13.35 -11.94
C MET A 1 2.84 -12.86 -11.90
N LYS A 2 2.12 -12.98 -10.78
CA LYS A 2 0.75 -12.46 -10.66
C LYS A 2 0.80 -11.03 -10.14
N THR A 3 0.13 -10.10 -10.83
CA THR A 3 0.05 -8.69 -10.44
C THR A 3 -1.29 -8.38 -9.77
N ILE A 4 -1.39 -7.22 -9.12
CA ILE A 4 -2.59 -6.81 -8.37
C ILE A 4 -3.84 -6.76 -9.26
N ASP A 5 -3.66 -6.44 -10.55
CA ASP A 5 -4.71 -6.30 -11.56
C ASP A 5 -5.38 -7.64 -11.90
N GLN A 6 -4.71 -8.75 -11.57
CA GLN A 6 -5.19 -10.11 -11.85
C GLN A 6 -5.94 -10.73 -10.65
N ILE A 7 -6.19 -9.94 -9.59
CA ILE A 7 -6.76 -10.43 -8.33
C ILE A 7 -8.07 -9.68 -8.03
N SER A 8 -9.14 -10.44 -7.75
CA SER A 8 -10.40 -9.87 -7.22
C SER A 8 -10.35 -9.79 -5.69
N PHE A 9 -10.64 -8.60 -5.18
CA PHE A 9 -10.74 -8.29 -3.76
C PHE A 9 -12.18 -8.32 -3.22
N ALA A 10 -13.18 -8.57 -4.08
CA ALA A 10 -14.58 -8.58 -3.69
C ALA A 10 -14.83 -9.61 -2.56
N GLY A 11 -15.34 -9.13 -1.42
CA GLY A 11 -15.64 -9.95 -0.25
C GLY A 11 -14.42 -10.47 0.52
N LYS A 12 -13.20 -9.97 0.24
CA LYS A 12 -11.96 -10.42 0.89
C LYS A 12 -11.33 -9.30 1.70
N LYS A 13 -10.71 -9.67 2.82
CA LYS A 13 -9.74 -8.81 3.51
C LYS A 13 -8.36 -9.07 2.93
N ALA A 14 -7.64 -8.01 2.58
CA ALA A 14 -6.29 -8.09 2.04
C ALA A 14 -5.28 -7.55 3.05
N LEU A 15 -4.13 -8.22 3.18
CA LEU A 15 -2.97 -7.68 3.88
C LEU A 15 -2.11 -6.94 2.86
N ILE A 16 -2.00 -5.62 3.01
CA ILE A 16 -1.20 -4.78 2.14
C ILE A 16 0.05 -4.35 2.91
N ARG A 17 1.21 -4.71 2.37
CA ARG A 17 2.49 -4.19 2.83
C ARG A 17 2.84 -2.97 1.99
N VAL A 18 3.00 -1.83 2.65
CA VAL A 18 3.40 -0.56 2.04
C VAL A 18 4.70 -0.09 2.67
N ASP A 19 5.44 0.72 1.93
CA ASP A 19 6.59 1.44 2.46
C ASP A 19 6.17 2.88 2.72
N PHE A 20 6.04 3.23 4.00
CA PHE A 20 5.73 4.59 4.47
C PHE A 20 6.97 5.29 5.04
N ASN A 21 8.16 4.97 4.53
CA ASN A 21 9.38 5.68 4.87
C ASN A 21 9.45 7.06 4.18
N VAL A 22 8.65 8.00 4.67
CA VAL A 22 8.63 9.39 4.20
C VAL A 22 9.33 10.32 5.19
N PRO A 23 10.08 11.34 4.73
CA PRO A 23 10.69 12.34 5.61
C PRO A 23 9.60 13.15 6.33
N LEU A 24 9.77 13.35 7.64
CA LEU A 24 8.81 14.07 8.48
C LEU A 24 9.12 15.58 8.58
N ASP A 25 10.26 16.01 8.05
CA ASP A 25 10.85 17.34 8.33
C ASP A 25 10.34 18.45 7.38
N ASP A 26 9.81 18.08 6.20
CA ASP A 26 9.30 19.04 5.21
C ASP A 26 7.91 19.63 5.58
N GLN A 27 7.29 19.20 6.69
CA GLN A 27 5.93 19.58 7.09
C GLN A 27 5.81 20.39 8.38
N PHE A 28 6.92 20.72 9.08
CA PHE A 28 6.88 21.37 10.40
C PHE A 28 7.83 22.57 10.60
N ASN A 29 8.27 23.24 9.52
CA ASN A 29 9.02 24.52 9.62
C ASN A 29 8.08 25.74 9.67
#